data_AF-A0A1F4ANX4-F1
#
_entry.id   AF-A0A1F4ANX4-F1
#
_cell.length_a   1.000
_cell.length_b   1.000
_cell.length_c   1.000
_cell.angle_alpha   90.00
_cell.angle_beta   90.00
_cell.angle_gamma   90.00
#
_symmetry.space_group_name_H-M   'P 1'
#
loop_
_entity.id
_entity.type
_entity.pdbx_description
1 polymer ?
#
loop_
_entity_poly.entity_id
_entity_poly.type
_entity_poly.pdbx_seq_one_letter_code
_entity_poly.pdbx_strand_id
1 'polypeptide(L)'
;MAASRTLSLDEVNETNRPVAGPVGELPDTVDAAIIGAGPVGLMAANLLGAEGISALIIEQNALTSDQPKAVIVDDEHMRLIDRMGLMEAARAHLTATYFGIHFYFRLVSSL
;
A
#
# COMPACT_ATOMS: atom_id res chain seq x y z
N MET A 1 -11.63 -4.71 -20.61
CA MET A 1 -12.26 -4.82 -19.28
C MET A 1 -12.23 -6.27 -18.87
N ALA A 2 -11.33 -6.66 -17.95
CA ALA A 2 -11.42 -7.98 -17.34
C ALA A 2 -12.68 -8.02 -16.46
N ALA A 3 -13.47 -9.08 -16.58
CA ALA A 3 -14.67 -9.25 -15.76
C ALA A 3 -14.28 -9.22 -14.27
N SER A 4 -14.89 -8.32 -13.50
CA SER A 4 -14.67 -8.25 -12.06
C SER A 4 -15.22 -9.52 -11.42
N ARG A 5 -14.35 -10.46 -11.08
CA ARG A 5 -14.71 -11.67 -10.33
C ARG A 5 -14.94 -11.26 -8.88
N THR A 6 -16.11 -11.60 -8.35
CA THR A 6 -16.40 -11.48 -6.92
C THR A 6 -15.54 -12.49 -6.15
N LEU A 7 -14.77 -12.00 -5.18
CA LEU A 7 -13.99 -12.85 -4.27
C LEU A 7 -14.92 -13.44 -3.20
N SER A 8 -14.64 -14.68 -2.77
CA SER A 8 -15.27 -15.26 -1.58
C SER A 8 -14.74 -14.59 -0.30
N LEU A 9 -15.44 -14.76 0.83
CA LEU A 9 -14.99 -14.21 2.11
C LEU A 9 -13.63 -14.80 2.52
N ASP A 10 -13.40 -16.08 2.26
CA ASP A 10 -12.12 -16.74 2.55
C ASP A 10 -10.99 -16.16 1.70
N GLU A 11 -11.25 -15.86 0.42
CA GLU A 11 -10.27 -15.21 -0.46
C GLU A 11 -9.93 -13.79 0.02
N VAL A 12 -10.93 -13.03 0.47
CA VAL A 12 -10.71 -11.70 1.06
C VAL A 12 -9.88 -11.80 2.34
N ASN A 13 -10.21 -12.75 3.23
CA ASN A 13 -9.46 -12.94 4.47
C ASN A 13 -8.00 -13.34 4.20
N GLU A 14 -7.77 -14.18 3.20
CA GLU A 14 -6.43 -14.58 2.78
C GLU A 14 -5.61 -13.39 2.27
N THR A 15 -6.22 -12.44 1.53
CA THR A 15 -5.52 -11.22 1.10
C THR A 15 -5.13 -10.28 2.24
N ASN A 16 -5.85 -10.36 3.37
CA ASN A 16 -5.57 -9.57 4.57
C ASN A 16 -4.81 -10.35 5.64
N ARG A 17 -4.29 -11.55 5.30
CA ARG A 17 -3.59 -12.37 6.28
C ARG A 17 -2.39 -11.61 6.87
N PRO A 18 -2.27 -11.54 8.20
CA PRO A 18 -1.11 -10.96 8.85
C PRO A 18 0.21 -11.57 8.40
N VAL A 19 1.19 -10.73 8.11
CA VAL A 19 2.52 -11.11 7.68
C VAL A 19 3.52 -10.77 8.78
N ALA A 20 4.44 -11.69 9.07
CA ALA A 20 5.56 -11.46 9.97
C ALA A 20 6.74 -10.82 9.22
N GLY A 21 7.60 -10.12 9.95
CA GLY A 21 8.90 -9.69 9.42
C GLY A 21 9.80 -10.87 9.05
N PRO A 22 10.81 -10.65 8.20
CA PRO A 22 11.82 -11.67 7.92
C PRO A 22 12.57 -12.06 9.19
N VAL A 23 12.92 -13.36 9.30
CA VAL A 23 13.75 -13.88 10.40
C VAL A 23 15.20 -13.88 9.93
N GLY A 24 16.11 -13.35 10.76
CA GLY A 24 17.54 -13.32 10.43
C GLY A 24 18.38 -12.63 11.49
N GLU A 25 19.69 -12.57 11.25
CA GLU A 25 20.61 -11.77 12.06
C GLU A 25 20.34 -10.29 11.84
N LEU A 26 20.37 -9.52 12.92
CA LEU A 26 20.27 -8.08 12.85
C LEU A 26 21.61 -7.50 12.39
N PRO A 27 21.61 -6.50 11.49
CA PRO A 27 22.85 -5.82 11.12
C PRO A 27 23.40 -5.04 12.31
N ASP A 28 24.73 -5.01 12.44
CA ASP A 28 25.41 -4.22 13.48
C ASP A 28 25.19 -2.71 13.28
N THR A 29 25.03 -2.26 12.03
CA THR A 29 24.82 -0.86 11.65
C THR A 29 23.88 -0.74 10.46
N VAL A 30 23.11 0.35 10.42
CA VAL A 30 22.26 0.76 9.30
C VAL A 30 22.31 2.28 9.16
N ASP A 31 22.01 2.80 7.97
CA ASP A 31 21.97 4.24 7.70
C ASP A 31 20.73 4.90 8.34
N ALA A 32 19.62 4.15 8.44
CA ALA A 32 18.37 4.64 8.99
C ALA A 32 17.65 3.60 9.87
N ALA A 33 17.08 4.07 10.97
CA ALA A 33 16.13 3.31 11.78
C ALA A 33 14.71 3.88 11.59
N ILE A 34 13.76 3.01 11.27
CA ILE A 34 12.35 3.34 11.06
C ILE A 34 11.55 2.72 12.21
N ILE A 35 10.82 3.54 12.95
CA ILE A 35 9.99 3.07 14.07
C ILE A 35 8.55 2.93 13.59
N GLY A 36 8.10 1.69 13.46
CA GLY A 36 6.75 1.29 13.04
C GLY A 36 6.72 0.65 11.64
N ALA A 37 6.15 -0.55 11.55
CA ALA A 37 5.89 -1.27 10.29
C ALA A 37 4.47 -1.02 9.76
N GLY A 38 3.96 0.20 9.94
CA GLY A 38 2.73 0.65 9.29
C GLY A 38 2.96 0.97 7.81
N PRO A 39 1.90 1.37 7.07
CA PRO A 39 2.00 1.71 5.65
C PRO A 39 3.10 2.74 5.34
N VAL A 40 3.23 3.77 6.17
CA VAL A 40 4.24 4.83 6.01
C VAL A 40 5.66 4.29 6.23
N GLY A 41 5.88 3.50 7.29
CA GLY A 41 7.20 2.95 7.59
C GLY A 41 7.67 1.94 6.56
N LEU A 42 6.76 1.06 6.10
CA LEU A 42 7.04 0.11 5.01
C LEU A 42 7.32 0.84 3.69
N MET A 43 6.56 1.89 3.37
CA MET A 43 6.80 2.72 2.19
C MET A 43 8.18 3.39 2.27
N ALA A 44 8.50 4.03 3.40
CA ALA A 44 9.79 4.68 3.61
C ALA A 44 10.96 3.70 3.46
N ALA A 45 10.85 2.50 4.04
CA ALA A 45 11.88 1.47 3.92
C ALA A 45 12.10 1.02 2.47
N ASN A 46 11.03 0.82 1.70
CA ASN A 46 11.15 0.46 0.29
C ASN A 46 11.78 1.58 -0.54
N LEU A 47 11.41 2.85 -0.29
CA LEU A 47 12.01 3.99 -0.95
C LEU A 47 13.51 4.11 -0.64
N LEU A 48 13.91 3.98 0.63
CA LEU A 48 15.31 3.99 1.01
C LEU A 48 16.08 2.83 0.36
N GLY A 49 15.51 1.62 0.38
CA GLY A 49 16.11 0.45 -0.26
C GLY A 49 16.26 0.60 -1.77
N ALA A 50 15.29 1.21 -2.45
CA ALA A 50 15.37 1.50 -3.89
C ALA A 50 16.50 2.48 -4.24
N GLU A 51 16.86 3.37 -3.31
CA GLU A 51 18.00 4.30 -3.43
C GLU A 51 19.31 3.70 -2.89
N GLY A 52 19.32 2.43 -2.46
CA GLY A 52 20.50 1.74 -1.93
C GLY A 52 20.87 2.11 -0.49
N ILE A 53 19.96 2.74 0.25
CA ILE A 53 20.14 3.13 1.66
C ILE A 53 19.67 2.01 2.58
N SER A 54 20.52 1.57 3.49
CA SER A 54 20.19 0.50 4.43
C SER A 54 19.25 1.01 5.54
N ALA A 55 18.14 0.30 5.78
CA ALA A 55 17.15 0.68 6.78
C ALA A 55 16.74 -0.52 7.65
N LEU A 56 16.62 -0.28 8.96
CA LEU A 56 16.05 -1.23 9.91
C LEU A 56 14.67 -0.75 10.37
N ILE A 57 13.63 -1.57 10.20
CA ILE A 57 12.30 -1.30 10.74
C ILE A 57 12.18 -1.98 12.12
N ILE A 58 11.74 -1.21 13.11
CA ILE A 58 11.46 -1.68 14.46
C ILE A 58 9.96 -1.56 14.69
N GLU A 59 9.29 -2.67 14.95
CA GLU A 59 7.85 -2.75 15.18
C GLU A 59 7.56 -3.50 16.49
N GLN A 60 6.58 -3.01 17.23
CA GLN A 60 6.16 -3.62 18.51
C GLN A 60 5.33 -4.89 18.29
N ASN A 61 4.56 -4.95 17.20
CA ASN A 61 3.72 -6.09 16.87
C ASN A 61 4.50 -7.14 16.06
N ALA A 62 4.31 -8.42 16.40
CA ALA A 62 4.96 -9.51 15.66
C ALA A 62 4.41 -9.69 14.23
N LEU A 63 3.18 -9.22 13.98
CA LEU A 63 2.46 -9.39 12.72
C LEU A 63 1.82 -8.07 12.29
N THR A 64 1.58 -7.93 10.98
CA THR A 64 0.75 -6.84 10.44
C THR A 64 -0.71 -6.96 10.90
N SER A 65 -1.48 -5.87 10.76
CA SER A 65 -2.92 -5.89 11.06
C SER A 65 -3.67 -6.80 10.09
N ASP A 66 -4.63 -7.56 10.58
CA ASP A 66 -5.63 -8.33 9.80
C ASP A 66 -6.84 -7.49 9.37
N GLN A 67 -6.98 -6.28 9.94
CA GLN A 67 -8.08 -5.36 9.66
C GLN A 67 -7.67 -4.33 8.59
N PRO A 68 -8.41 -4.24 7.47
CA PRO A 68 -8.17 -3.21 6.47
C PRO A 68 -8.52 -1.83 7.04
N LYS A 69 -7.55 -0.92 7.01
CA LYS A 69 -7.71 0.47 7.50
C LYS A 69 -7.68 1.51 6.38
N ALA A 70 -7.08 1.17 5.24
CA ALA A 70 -7.02 2.01 4.05
C ALA A 70 -8.12 1.61 3.07
N VAL A 71 -8.91 2.60 2.63
CA VAL A 71 -10.06 2.37 1.73
C VAL A 71 -9.79 2.93 0.33
N ILE A 72 -8.98 3.99 0.23
CA ILE A 72 -8.70 4.71 -1.02
C ILE A 72 -7.20 4.96 -1.10
N VAL A 73 -6.66 4.82 -2.30
CA VAL A 73 -5.28 5.19 -2.66
C VAL A 73 -5.39 6.26 -3.74
N ASP A 74 -4.75 7.42 -3.52
CA ASP A 74 -4.72 8.50 -4.50
C ASP A 74 -3.66 8.27 -5.60
N ASP A 75 -3.59 9.18 -6.56
CA ASP A 75 -2.67 9.07 -7.69
C ASP A 75 -1.20 9.20 -7.29
N GLU A 76 -0.88 9.98 -6.26
CA GLU A 76 0.51 10.14 -5.79
C GLU A 76 1.02 8.88 -5.09
N HIS A 77 0.19 8.23 -4.27
CA HIS A 77 0.53 6.92 -3.71
C HIS A 77 0.72 5.87 -4.80
N MET A 78 -0.09 5.91 -5.86
CA MET A 78 0.07 5.02 -7.02
C MET A 78 1.39 5.28 -7.75
N ARG A 79 1.84 6.53 -7.88
CA ARG A 79 3.15 6.87 -8.45
C ARG A 79 4.30 6.33 -7.60
N LEU A 80 4.18 6.37 -6.27
CA LEU A 80 5.18 5.78 -5.37
C LEU A 80 5.26 4.26 -5.54
N ILE A 81 4.11 3.57 -5.61
CA ILE A 81 4.05 2.12 -5.86
C ILE A 81 4.73 1.76 -7.19
N ASP A 82 4.47 2.55 -8.23
CA ASP A 82 5.09 2.36 -9.55
C ASP A 82 6.60 2.60 -9.52
N ARG A 83 7.05 3.68 -8.86
CA ARG A 83 8.47 4.00 -8.70
C ARG A 83 9.27 2.87 -8.03
N MET A 84 8.64 2.13 -7.12
CA MET A 84 9.25 0.98 -6.46
C MET A 84 9.18 -0.31 -7.28
N GLY A 85 8.59 -0.29 -8.49
CA GLY A 85 8.39 -1.48 -9.31
C GLY A 85 7.35 -2.46 -8.76
N LEU A 86 6.50 -2.02 -7.82
CA LEU A 86 5.52 -2.86 -7.13
C LEU A 86 4.13 -2.84 -7.78
N MET A 87 3.96 -2.13 -8.91
CA MET A 87 2.66 -1.93 -9.54
C MET A 87 1.96 -3.24 -9.91
N GLU A 88 2.71 -4.23 -10.40
CA GLU A 88 2.12 -5.52 -10.78
C GLU A 88 1.64 -6.32 -9.56
N ALA A 89 2.40 -6.30 -8.46
CA ALA A 89 1.97 -6.88 -7.20
C ALA A 89 0.75 -6.14 -6.63
N ALA A 90 0.75 -4.81 -6.67
CA ALA A 90 -0.33 -3.98 -6.15
C ALA A 90 -1.64 -4.16 -6.94
N ARG A 91 -1.58 -4.42 -8.25
CA ARG A 91 -2.77 -4.61 -9.10
C ARG A 91 -3.70 -5.71 -8.59
N ALA A 92 -3.18 -6.76 -7.96
CA ALA A 92 -3.99 -7.83 -7.38
C ALA A 92 -4.83 -7.37 -6.17
N HIS A 93 -4.44 -6.27 -5.53
CA HIS A 93 -5.08 -5.72 -4.32
C HIS A 93 -5.86 -4.43 -4.59
N LEU A 94 -5.77 -3.88 -5.80
CA LEU A 94 -6.44 -2.65 -6.19
C LEU A 94 -7.65 -2.98 -7.05
N THR A 95 -8.82 -2.50 -6.63
CA THR A 95 -9.99 -2.49 -7.52
C THR A 95 -10.07 -1.13 -8.19
N ALA A 96 -10.17 -1.12 -9.52
CA ALA A 96 -10.50 0.08 -10.28
C ALA A 96 -11.99 0.40 -10.11
N THR A 97 -12.40 0.68 -8.87
CA THR A 97 -13.73 1.16 -8.58
C THR A 97 -13.71 2.67 -8.80
N TYR A 98 -14.43 3.12 -9.83
CA TYR A 98 -14.67 4.53 -10.08
C TYR A 98 -15.49 5.12 -8.92
N PHE A 99 -14.83 5.54 -7.84
CA PHE A 99 -15.38 6.58 -6.96
C PHE A 99 -15.19 7.92 -7.68
N GLY A 100 -15.88 8.08 -8.81
CA GLY A 100 -15.88 9.33 -9.57
C GLY A 100 -16.59 10.40 -8.78
N ILE A 101 -15.87 11.42 -8.34
CA ILE A 101 -16.50 12.68 -7.96
C ILE A 101 -17.02 13.30 -9.26
N HIS A 102 -18.31 13.17 -9.52
CA HIS A 102 -18.95 13.79 -10.67
C HIS A 102 -19.30 15.24 -10.34
N PHE A 103 -18.54 16.19 -10.89
CA PHE A 103 -18.90 17.61 -10.84
C PHE A 103 -19.91 17.91 -11.95
N TYR A 104 -21.13 18.31 -11.58
CA TYR A 104 -22.12 18.85 -12.50
C TYR A 104 -22.21 20.37 -12.31
N PHE A 105 -21.80 21.14 -13.32
CA PHE A 105 -22.05 22.58 -13.36
C PHE A 105 -23.20 22.86 -14.34
N ARG A 106 -24.28 23.47 -13.85
CA ARG A 106 -25.38 23.95 -14.71
C ARG A 106 -25.05 25.37 -15.17
N LEU A 107 -24.77 25.54 -16.46
CA LEU A 107 -24.79 26.86 -17.08
C LEU A 107 -26.24 27.36 -17.09
N VAL A 108 -26.53 28.38 -16.28
CA VAL A 108 -27.77 29.15 -16.42
C VAL A 108 -27.48 30.24 -17.45
N SER A 109 -27.95 30.04 -18.67
CA SER A 109 -27.99 31.10 -19.68
C SER A 109 -29.09 32.08 -19.30
N SER A 110 -28.73 33.24 -18.76
CA SER A 110 -29.62 34.41 -18.72
C SER A 110 -29.61 35.06 -20.10
N LEU A 111 -30.65 34.78 -20.89
CA LEU A 111 -31.12 35.67 -21.97
C LEU A 111 -32.26 36.52 -21.41
#